data_AF-A0A3B9CVB4-F1
#
_entry.id   AF-A0A3B9CVB4-F1
#
_cell.length_a   1.000
_cell.length_b   1.000
_cell.length_c   1.000
_cell.angle_alpha   90.00
_cell.angle_beta   90.00
_cell.angle_gamma   90.00
#
_symmetry.space_group_name_H-M   'P 1'
#
loop_
_entity.id
_entity.type
_entity.pdbx_description
1 polymer ?
#
loop_
_entity_poly.entity_id
_entity_poly.type
_entity_poly.pdbx_seq_one_letter_code
_entity_poly.pdbx_strand_id
1 'polypeptide(L)'
;MQQSLHTHICLIILINSALADDFLPDQSKLPAKPPQDAILLLDGAGDVQFVSKTGGDIDWPKKEGTLVSTRRQSRSNHICSAWHFRDADIHVEFQLPPKGSGNSGIYIHGNYELQIIHSHGQQKLNQDMVGAIYGFHKPLVNAARPREQWQ
;
A
#
# COMPACT_ATOMS: atom_id res chain seq x y z
N MET A 1 32.62 -31.89 -37.75
CA MET A 1 31.52 -30.96 -38.09
C MET A 1 30.63 -30.82 -36.87
N GLN A 2 30.68 -29.70 -36.17
CA GLN A 2 29.72 -29.38 -35.11
C GLN A 2 29.50 -27.87 -35.16
N GLN A 3 28.36 -27.46 -35.72
CA GLN A 3 27.97 -26.06 -35.79
C GLN A 3 27.36 -25.66 -34.44
N SER A 4 27.99 -24.70 -33.76
CA SER A 4 27.46 -24.10 -32.54
C SER A 4 26.43 -23.04 -32.92
N LEU A 5 25.15 -23.29 -32.61
CA LEU A 5 24.07 -22.31 -32.72
C LEU A 5 24.19 -21.31 -31.56
N HIS A 6 24.62 -20.09 -31.87
CA HIS A 6 24.59 -18.96 -30.94
C HIS A 6 23.24 -18.26 -31.07
N THR A 7 22.40 -18.38 -30.05
CA THR A 7 21.15 -17.62 -29.96
C THR A 7 21.46 -16.23 -29.41
N HIS A 8 21.40 -15.22 -30.27
CA HIS A 8 21.44 -13.82 -29.83
C HIS A 8 20.04 -13.37 -29.45
N ILE A 9 19.77 -13.19 -28.16
CA ILE A 9 18.55 -12.55 -27.67
C ILE A 9 18.77 -11.04 -27.74
N CYS A 10 18.15 -10.38 -28.72
CA CYS A 10 18.10 -8.93 -28.79
C CYS A 10 16.92 -8.44 -27.95
N LEU A 11 17.20 -7.93 -26.75
CA LEU A 11 16.19 -7.26 -25.92
C LEU A 11 16.04 -5.82 -26.42
N ILE A 12 15.07 -5.59 -27.32
CA ILE A 12 14.67 -4.23 -27.69
C ILE A 12 13.71 -3.74 -26.60
N ILE A 13 14.22 -2.95 -25.66
CA ILE A 13 13.39 -2.18 -24.74
C ILE A 13 12.86 -0.99 -25.54
N LEU A 14 11.67 -1.13 -26.12
CA LEU A 14 10.90 0.03 -26.57
C LEU A 14 10.45 0.78 -25.31
N ILE A 15 11.20 1.82 -24.94
CA ILE A 15 10.70 2.82 -24.00
C ILE A 15 9.63 3.59 -24.76
N ASN A 16 8.39 3.10 -24.68
CA ASN A 16 7.25 3.91 -25.05
C ASN A 16 7.17 5.02 -23.99
N SER A 17 7.80 6.15 -24.28
CA SER A 17 7.56 7.42 -23.58
C SER A 17 6.21 8.00 -24.02
N ALA A 18 5.17 7.17 -24.02
CA ALA A 18 3.84 7.68 -23.81
C ALA A 18 3.87 8.16 -22.36
N LEU A 19 3.99 9.48 -22.17
CA LEU A 19 3.63 10.11 -20.91
C LEU A 19 2.29 9.48 -20.52
N ALA A 20 2.27 8.72 -19.42
CA ALA A 20 1.05 8.12 -18.92
C ALA A 20 0.02 9.24 -18.87
N ASP A 21 -1.02 9.15 -19.71
CA ASP A 21 -2.13 10.09 -19.73
C ASP A 21 -2.52 10.35 -18.28
N ASP A 22 -2.53 11.63 -17.88
CA ASP A 22 -2.58 12.14 -16.51
C ASP A 22 -3.18 11.15 -15.49
N PHE A 23 -2.33 10.33 -14.87
CA PHE A 23 -2.77 9.35 -13.87
C PHE A 23 -3.39 10.10 -12.69
N LEU A 24 -4.72 10.05 -12.61
CA LEU A 24 -5.52 10.66 -11.55
C LEU A 24 -6.34 9.55 -10.86
N PRO A 25 -5.92 9.07 -9.68
CA PRO A 25 -6.66 8.03 -8.98
C PRO A 25 -8.04 8.55 -8.54
N ASP A 26 -9.09 7.81 -8.88
CA ASP A 26 -10.47 8.10 -8.49
C ASP A 26 -10.78 7.55 -7.08
N GLN A 27 -10.93 8.45 -6.11
CA GLN A 27 -11.31 8.13 -4.74
C GLN A 27 -12.77 8.49 -4.41
N SER A 28 -13.63 8.67 -5.44
CA SER A 28 -15.04 9.03 -5.25
C SER A 28 -15.92 7.88 -4.76
N LYS A 29 -15.48 6.63 -4.95
CA LYS A 29 -16.22 5.41 -4.61
C LYS A 29 -15.58 4.67 -3.44
N LEU A 30 -15.64 5.28 -2.26
CA LEU A 30 -15.21 4.67 -0.99
C LEU A 30 -16.41 4.54 -0.03
N PRO A 31 -16.56 3.43 0.70
CA PRO A 31 -15.72 2.22 0.62
C PRO A 31 -15.98 1.42 -0.66
N ALA A 32 -14.93 0.82 -1.21
CA ALA A 32 -15.03 -0.05 -2.38
C ALA A 32 -15.56 -1.43 -1.95
N LYS A 33 -16.50 -1.99 -2.74
CA LYS A 33 -16.97 -3.34 -2.51
C LYS A 33 -15.90 -4.34 -2.95
N PRO A 34 -15.52 -5.33 -2.12
CA PRO A 34 -14.57 -6.34 -2.55
C PRO A 34 -15.14 -7.16 -3.72
N PRO A 35 -14.29 -7.57 -4.68
CA PRO A 35 -14.64 -8.59 -5.68
C PRO A 35 -15.16 -9.87 -5.03
N GLN A 36 -15.96 -10.64 -5.77
CA GLN A 36 -16.60 -11.86 -5.25
C GLN A 36 -15.58 -12.92 -4.79
N ASP A 37 -14.41 -12.95 -5.41
CA ASP A 37 -13.32 -13.90 -5.19
C ASP A 37 -12.16 -13.32 -4.35
N ALA A 38 -12.33 -12.13 -3.78
CA ALA A 38 -11.30 -11.50 -2.95
C ALA A 38 -11.08 -12.26 -1.63
N ILE A 39 -9.82 -12.40 -1.24
CA ILE A 39 -9.46 -12.86 0.11
C ILE A 39 -9.57 -11.66 1.05
N LEU A 40 -10.56 -11.70 1.96
CA LEU A 40 -10.78 -10.63 2.93
C LEU A 40 -9.84 -10.79 4.12
N LEU A 41 -8.88 -9.87 4.26
CA LEU A 41 -8.05 -9.80 5.47
C LEU A 41 -8.74 -9.04 6.62
N LEU A 42 -9.70 -8.19 6.27
CA LEU A 42 -10.62 -7.49 7.17
C LEU A 42 -11.96 -7.39 6.43
N ASP A 43 -13.03 -7.96 6.99
CA ASP A 43 -14.32 -8.10 6.30
C ASP A 43 -15.37 -7.06 6.73
N GLY A 44 -15.04 -6.20 7.69
CA GLY A 44 -15.96 -5.22 8.30
C GLY A 44 -16.99 -5.82 9.26
N ALA A 45 -17.22 -7.14 9.23
CA ALA A 45 -18.12 -7.85 10.15
C ALA A 45 -17.40 -8.36 11.41
N GLY A 46 -16.06 -8.33 11.42
CA GLY A 46 -15.23 -8.54 12.61
C GLY A 46 -14.13 -9.58 12.44
N ASP A 47 -14.13 -10.31 11.31
CA ASP A 47 -13.07 -11.26 10.99
C ASP A 47 -11.81 -10.53 10.55
N VAL A 48 -10.69 -10.98 11.09
CA VAL A 48 -9.38 -10.37 10.91
C VAL A 48 -8.37 -11.47 10.67
N GLN A 49 -7.78 -11.48 9.47
CA GLN A 49 -6.78 -12.47 9.04
C GLN A 49 -5.37 -11.85 9.09
N PHE A 50 -5.08 -11.11 10.15
CA PHE A 50 -3.77 -10.54 10.43
C PHE A 50 -3.17 -11.16 11.69
N VAL A 51 -1.85 -11.30 11.71
CA VAL A 51 -1.04 -11.69 12.86
C VAL A 51 -0.06 -10.58 13.20
N SER A 52 0.43 -10.53 14.44
CA SER A 52 1.57 -9.68 14.79
C SER A 52 2.81 -10.09 14.00
N LYS A 53 3.80 -9.19 13.91
CA LYS A 53 5.11 -9.48 13.30
C LYS A 53 5.81 -10.72 13.88
N THR A 54 5.49 -11.12 15.11
CA THR A 54 6.05 -12.32 15.77
C THR A 54 5.16 -13.56 15.64
N GLY A 55 4.07 -13.48 14.86
CA GLY A 55 3.16 -14.60 14.58
C GLY A 55 2.05 -14.83 15.63
N GLY A 56 2.00 -14.04 16.70
CA GLY A 56 0.91 -14.08 17.69
C GLY A 56 -0.23 -13.12 17.33
N ASP A 57 -1.16 -12.92 18.25
CA ASP A 57 -2.31 -12.02 18.05
C ASP A 57 -1.90 -10.57 17.78
N ILE A 58 -2.69 -9.87 16.96
CA ILE A 58 -2.57 -8.42 16.78
C ILE A 58 -3.12 -7.68 18.00
N ASP A 59 -2.69 -6.43 18.17
CA ASP A 59 -3.16 -5.57 19.26
C ASP A 59 -3.83 -4.27 18.78
N TRP A 60 -4.07 -4.17 17.48
CA TRP A 60 -4.83 -3.04 16.91
C TRP A 60 -6.30 -3.19 17.33
N PRO A 61 -6.87 -2.23 18.07
CA PRO A 61 -8.27 -2.30 18.46
C PRO A 61 -9.17 -2.32 17.23
N LYS A 62 -10.17 -3.21 17.25
CA LYS A 62 -11.26 -3.23 16.28
C LYS A 62 -12.27 -2.14 16.65
N LYS A 63 -12.64 -1.28 15.71
CA LYS A 63 -13.68 -0.26 15.90
C LYS A 63 -14.51 -0.14 14.63
N GLU A 64 -15.81 -0.41 14.73
CA GLU A 64 -16.76 -0.16 13.63
C GLU A 64 -16.30 -0.79 12.29
N GLY A 65 -15.83 -2.04 12.32
CA GLY A 65 -15.34 -2.75 11.14
C GLY A 65 -13.93 -2.36 10.67
N THR A 66 -13.23 -1.48 11.39
CA THR A 66 -11.87 -1.02 11.09
C THR A 66 -10.86 -1.50 12.13
N LEU A 67 -9.56 -1.43 11.78
CA LEU A 67 -8.45 -1.62 12.72
C LEU A 67 -7.74 -0.29 12.97
N VAL A 68 -7.55 0.05 14.25
CA VAL A 68 -6.89 1.30 14.65
C VAL A 68 -5.46 1.04 15.09
N SER A 69 -4.50 1.59 14.36
CA SER A 69 -3.09 1.55 14.77
C SER A 69 -2.87 2.28 16.09
N THR A 70 -2.20 1.63 17.03
CA THR A 70 -1.83 2.18 18.35
C THR A 70 -0.33 2.43 18.43
N ARG A 71 0.12 3.32 19.33
CA ARG A 71 1.55 3.40 19.66
C ARG A 71 1.88 2.43 20.79
N ARG A 72 2.98 1.69 20.64
CA ARG A 72 3.62 0.96 21.74
C ARG A 72 4.82 1.71 22.29
N GLN A 73 5.32 1.24 23.45
CA GLN A 73 6.65 1.64 23.95
C GLN A 73 7.77 1.17 23.00
N SER A 74 7.60 0.00 22.35
CA SER A 74 8.43 -0.42 21.23
C SER A 74 8.18 0.47 20.01
N ARG A 75 9.22 0.75 19.22
CA ARG A 75 9.17 1.69 18.08
C ARG A 75 8.16 1.33 16.98
N SER A 76 7.60 0.12 16.98
CA SER A 76 6.58 -0.32 16.02
C SER A 76 5.67 -1.43 16.59
N ASN A 77 4.47 -1.55 16.04
CA ASN A 77 3.47 -2.60 16.29
C ASN A 77 2.86 -3.09 14.96
N HIS A 78 3.72 -3.51 14.03
CA HIS A 78 3.29 -4.01 12.72
C HIS A 78 2.38 -5.24 12.85
N ILE A 79 1.38 -5.30 11.98
CA ILE A 79 0.59 -6.48 11.69
C ILE A 79 0.93 -6.98 10.28
N CYS A 80 0.79 -8.28 10.07
CA CYS A 80 1.12 -8.97 8.83
C CYS A 80 -0.07 -9.83 8.44
N SER A 81 -0.35 -9.99 7.14
CA SER A 81 -1.36 -10.94 6.70
C SER A 81 -1.01 -12.34 7.20
N ALA A 82 -2.01 -13.10 7.65
CA ALA A 82 -1.84 -14.52 7.97
C ALA A 82 -1.53 -15.34 6.71
N TRP A 83 -1.89 -14.81 5.55
CA TRP A 83 -1.63 -15.38 4.23
C TRP A 83 -0.35 -14.80 3.62
N HIS A 84 0.39 -15.64 2.90
CA HIS A 84 1.47 -15.19 2.04
C HIS A 84 1.00 -15.15 0.58
N PHE A 85 1.37 -14.06 -0.11
CA PHE A 85 1.02 -13.84 -1.50
C PHE A 85 2.29 -13.68 -2.32
N ARG A 86 2.31 -14.25 -3.53
CA ARG A 86 3.34 -13.97 -4.52
C ARG A 86 2.90 -12.77 -5.35
N ASP A 87 1.97 -13.00 -6.26
CA ASP A 87 1.34 -11.98 -7.10
C ASP A 87 -0.04 -11.71 -6.50
N ALA A 88 -0.39 -10.45 -6.29
CA ALA A 88 -1.68 -10.06 -5.72
C ALA A 88 -2.07 -8.64 -6.14
N ASP A 89 -3.36 -8.46 -6.39
CA ASP A 89 -3.99 -7.15 -6.38
C ASP A 89 -4.40 -6.82 -4.94
N ILE A 90 -3.87 -5.72 -4.41
CA ILE A 90 -4.05 -5.34 -3.00
C ILE A 90 -4.95 -4.11 -2.95
N HIS A 91 -6.11 -4.25 -2.31
CA HIS A 91 -6.97 -3.11 -1.95
C HIS A 91 -6.86 -2.85 -0.44
N VAL A 92 -6.60 -1.60 -0.08
CA VAL A 92 -6.55 -1.15 1.31
C VAL A 92 -7.03 0.29 1.37
N GLU A 93 -7.93 0.54 2.30
CA GLU A 93 -8.42 1.89 2.61
C GLU A 93 -7.86 2.30 3.96
N PHE A 94 -7.53 3.58 4.09
CA PHE A 94 -7.00 4.10 5.34
C PHE A 94 -7.45 5.53 5.60
N GLN A 95 -7.53 5.87 6.88
CA GLN A 95 -7.91 7.19 7.34
C GLN A 95 -6.84 7.71 8.31
N LEU A 96 -6.40 8.95 8.08
CA LEU A 96 -5.40 9.59 8.94
C LEU A 96 -6.06 10.25 10.16
N PRO A 97 -5.40 10.24 11.34
CA PRO A 97 -5.91 10.89 12.53
C PRO A 97 -5.96 12.43 12.37
N PRO A 98 -6.77 13.12 13.19
CA PRO A 98 -6.92 14.58 13.15
C PRO A 98 -5.61 15.35 13.41
N LYS A 99 -4.64 14.73 14.09
CA LYS A 99 -3.37 15.38 14.49
C LYS A 99 -2.19 14.43 14.30
N GLY A 100 -0.98 15.01 14.26
CA GLY A 100 0.28 14.26 14.09
C GLY A 100 0.54 13.89 12.62
N SER A 101 1.66 13.22 12.34
CA SER A 101 2.02 12.87 10.95
C SER A 101 1.07 11.84 10.34
N GLY A 102 0.45 10.97 11.14
CA GLY A 102 -0.26 9.80 10.64
C GLY A 102 0.66 8.83 9.88
N ASN A 103 1.95 8.83 10.20
CA ASN A 103 2.95 7.99 9.54
C ASN A 103 2.65 6.50 9.81
N SER A 104 2.52 5.73 8.73
CA SER A 104 2.34 4.29 8.66
C SER A 104 2.82 3.83 7.27
N GLY A 105 2.63 2.56 6.91
CA GLY A 105 2.94 2.09 5.56
C GLY A 105 2.34 0.73 5.26
N ILE A 106 2.17 0.44 3.97
CA ILE A 106 1.78 -0.88 3.46
C ILE A 106 3.03 -1.53 2.90
N TYR A 107 3.46 -2.65 3.50
CA TYR A 107 4.70 -3.32 3.14
C TYR A 107 4.43 -4.48 2.19
N ILE A 108 4.72 -4.29 0.91
CA ILE A 108 4.60 -5.33 -0.11
C ILE A 108 5.77 -6.30 0.08
N HIS A 109 5.43 -7.58 0.27
CA HIS A 109 6.37 -8.67 0.60
C HIS A 109 7.27 -8.38 1.81
N GLY A 110 6.84 -7.47 2.71
CA GLY A 110 7.62 -7.07 3.88
C GLY A 110 8.85 -6.17 3.58
N ASN A 111 9.10 -5.82 2.32
CA ASN A 111 10.33 -5.13 1.91
C ASN A 111 10.08 -3.76 1.26
N TYR A 112 8.99 -3.62 0.50
CA TYR A 112 8.71 -2.40 -0.25
C TYR A 112 7.56 -1.66 0.40
N GLU A 113 7.86 -0.53 1.04
CA GLU A 113 6.87 0.29 1.72
C GLU A 113 6.19 1.24 0.74
N LEU A 114 4.89 1.06 0.55
CA LEU A 114 4.01 2.10 0.06
C LEU A 114 3.66 3.02 1.23
N GLN A 115 4.13 4.26 1.15
CA GLN A 115 4.11 5.19 2.26
C GLN A 115 2.69 5.67 2.59
N ILE A 116 2.38 5.74 3.89
CA ILE A 116 1.19 6.40 4.43
C ILE A 116 1.65 7.55 5.33
N ILE A 117 1.42 8.79 4.90
CA ILE A 117 1.70 9.97 5.74
C ILE A 117 0.80 11.13 5.35
N HIS A 118 0.52 12.03 6.30
CA HIS A 118 -0.16 13.26 5.98
C HIS A 118 0.68 14.15 5.06
N SER A 119 0.21 14.31 3.83
CA SER A 119 0.86 15.12 2.79
C SER A 119 -0.14 15.91 1.92
N HIS A 120 -1.41 15.98 2.33
CA HIS A 120 -2.45 16.76 1.65
C HIS A 120 -2.04 18.23 1.47
N GLY A 121 -2.19 18.74 0.25
CA GLY A 121 -1.86 20.12 -0.12
C GLY A 121 -0.36 20.42 -0.33
N GLN A 122 0.52 19.43 -0.10
CA GLN A 122 1.95 19.59 -0.42
C GLN A 122 2.16 19.66 -1.93
N GLN A 123 2.84 20.73 -2.38
CA GLN A 123 3.06 21.00 -3.80
C GLN A 123 4.24 20.22 -4.38
N LYS A 124 5.31 20.05 -3.60
CA LYS A 124 6.54 19.40 -4.07
C LYS A 124 6.53 17.91 -3.77
N LEU A 125 6.32 17.11 -4.81
CA LEU A 125 6.40 15.65 -4.74
C LEU A 125 7.80 15.18 -4.32
N ASN A 126 7.85 14.24 -3.36
CA ASN A 126 9.07 13.61 -2.88
C ASN A 126 8.82 12.15 -2.47
N GLN A 127 9.89 11.42 -2.11
CA GLN A 127 9.86 9.98 -1.81
C GLN A 127 9.31 9.64 -0.42
N ASP A 128 8.94 10.65 0.39
CA ASP A 128 8.41 10.46 1.74
C ASP A 128 6.90 10.74 1.81
N MET A 129 6.24 11.05 0.68
CA MET A 129 4.82 11.39 0.62
C MET A 129 3.91 10.16 0.51
N VAL A 130 2.61 10.33 0.78
CA VAL A 130 1.64 9.23 0.62
C VAL A 130 1.64 8.72 -0.82
N GLY A 131 1.58 7.40 -0.98
CA GLY A 131 1.64 6.75 -2.29
C GLY A 131 3.05 6.71 -2.91
N ALA A 132 4.08 7.23 -2.24
CA ALA A 132 5.46 6.97 -2.62
C ALA A 132 5.81 5.50 -2.35
N ILE A 133 6.71 4.95 -3.17
CA ILE A 133 7.52 3.80 -2.74
C ILE A 133 8.68 4.40 -1.94
N TYR A 134 8.60 4.26 -0.61
CA TYR A 134 9.40 5.03 0.34
C TYR A 134 10.90 4.93 0.05
N GLY A 135 11.56 6.07 -0.17
CA GLY A 135 13.00 6.14 -0.50
C GLY A 135 13.38 5.72 -1.93
N PHE A 136 12.43 5.27 -2.76
CA PHE A 136 12.70 4.82 -4.13
C PHE A 136 12.04 5.71 -5.19
N HIS A 137 10.73 5.95 -5.09
CA HIS A 137 10.00 6.70 -6.10
C HIS A 137 8.88 7.54 -5.49
N LYS A 138 8.84 8.83 -5.86
CA LYS A 138 7.76 9.75 -5.49
C LYS A 138 6.42 9.31 -6.11
N PRO A 139 5.26 9.64 -5.54
CA PRO A 139 4.00 9.40 -6.25
C PRO A 139 3.97 10.22 -7.55
N LEU A 140 3.15 9.79 -8.52
CA LEU A 140 2.99 10.52 -9.78
C LEU A 140 2.26 11.86 -9.57
N VAL A 141 1.28 11.86 -8.67
CA VAL A 141 0.49 13.03 -8.27
C VAL A 141 0.26 13.02 -6.76
N ASN A 142 0.01 14.18 -6.16
CA ASN A 142 -0.46 14.24 -4.78
C ASN A 142 -1.99 14.12 -4.76
N ALA A 143 -2.48 12.88 -4.67
CA ALA A 143 -3.91 12.60 -4.56
C ALA A 143 -4.37 12.43 -3.10
N ALA A 144 -3.57 12.87 -2.12
CA ALA A 144 -3.93 12.77 -0.72
C ALA A 144 -5.23 13.55 -0.45
N ARG A 145 -6.12 13.01 0.38
CA ARG A 145 -7.29 13.71 0.92
C ARG A 145 -6.98 14.36 2.27
N PRO A 146 -7.80 15.33 2.72
CA PRO A 146 -7.70 15.85 4.08
C PRO A 146 -7.76 14.73 5.14
N ARG A 147 -7.31 15.05 6.35
CA ARG A 147 -7.42 14.13 7.50
C ARG A 147 -8.87 13.76 7.76
N GLU A 148 -9.07 12.63 8.44
CA GLU A 148 -10.40 12.13 8.80
C GLU A 148 -11.27 11.82 7.56
N GLN A 149 -10.66 11.72 6.37
CA GLN A 149 -11.29 11.18 5.16
C GLN A 149 -10.59 9.88 4.77
N TRP A 150 -11.40 8.93 4.28
CA TRP A 150 -10.90 7.68 3.72
C TRP A 150 -10.19 7.94 2.40
N GLN A 151 -9.04 7.28 2.26
CA GLN A 151 -8.22 7.19 1.06
C GLN A 151 -8.19 5.76 0.56
#